data_AF-A0A0N0C3K5-F1
#
_entry.id   AF-A0A0N0C3K5-F1
#
_cell.length_a   1.000
_cell.length_b   1.000
_cell.length_c   1.000
_cell.angle_alpha   90.00
_cell.angle_beta   90.00
_cell.angle_gamma   90.00
#
_symmetry.space_group_name_H-M   'P 1'
#
loop_
_entity.id
_entity.type
_entity.pdbx_description
1 polymer ?
#
loop_
_entity_poly.entity_id
_entity_poly.type
_entity_poly.pdbx_seq_one_letter_code
_entity_poly.pdbx_strand_id
1 'polypeptide(L)'
;MNCFIESFLEIILETLSKMSGELKEKIELLKITENKLSKDYRLKDKDAIYGHIMFILAQNHFFVTENGLTIKELAEISNKSEMTIRKTIKELLQVSLIDKKGEKPAYYSIRRKYFE
;
A
#
# COMPACT_ATOMS: atom_id res chain seq x y z
N MET A 1 21.83 -29.66 -25.55
CA MET A 1 22.22 -28.79 -24.42
C MET A 1 21.96 -27.32 -24.75
N ASN A 2 22.43 -26.80 -25.91
CA ASN A 2 22.27 -25.38 -26.27
C ASN A 2 20.83 -24.90 -26.35
N CYS A 3 19.93 -25.65 -27.00
CA CYS A 3 18.50 -25.29 -27.09
C CYS A 3 17.84 -25.14 -25.70
N PHE A 4 18.16 -26.00 -24.73
CA PHE A 4 17.66 -25.84 -23.36
C PHE A 4 18.19 -24.56 -22.70
N ILE A 5 19.48 -24.27 -22.85
CA ILE A 5 20.11 -23.08 -22.25
C ILE A 5 19.52 -21.82 -22.88
N GLU A 6 19.40 -21.78 -24.20
CA GLU A 6 18.82 -20.65 -24.94
C GLU A 6 17.37 -20.39 -24.53
N SER A 7 16.51 -21.42 -24.54
CA SER A 7 15.12 -21.27 -24.11
C SER A 7 14.99 -20.86 -22.64
N PHE A 8 15.85 -21.38 -21.76
CA PHE A 8 15.82 -21.01 -20.35
C PHE A 8 16.24 -19.54 -20.12
N LEU A 9 17.27 -19.07 -20.84
CA LEU A 9 17.70 -17.67 -20.79
C LEU A 9 16.63 -16.73 -21.35
N GLU A 10 15.95 -17.14 -22.42
CA GLU A 10 14.82 -16.39 -22.99
C GLU A 10 13.69 -16.23 -21.98
N ILE A 11 13.28 -17.33 -21.32
CA ILE A 11 12.26 -17.28 -20.25
C ILE A 11 12.67 -16.34 -19.11
N ILE A 12 13.93 -16.38 -18.69
CA ILE A 12 14.44 -15.48 -17.65
C ILE A 12 14.34 -14.02 -18.11
N LEU A 13 14.80 -13.71 -19.32
CA LEU A 13 14.80 -12.35 -19.87
C LEU A 13 13.38 -11.79 -20.01
N GLU A 14 12.44 -12.60 -20.50
CA GLU A 14 11.04 -12.23 -20.61
C GLU A 14 10.43 -11.95 -19.24
N THR A 15 10.69 -12.83 -18.26
CA THR A 15 10.18 -12.68 -16.90
C THR A 15 10.72 -11.42 -16.23
N LEU A 16 12.03 -11.14 -16.36
CA LEU A 16 12.65 -9.91 -15.85
C LEU A 16 12.07 -8.65 -16.51
N SER A 17 11.88 -8.69 -17.82
CA SER A 17 11.31 -7.57 -18.57
C SER A 17 9.88 -7.28 -18.14
N LYS A 18 9.07 -8.33 -17.95
CA LYS A 18 7.69 -8.21 -17.45
C LYS A 18 7.64 -7.63 -16.05
N MET A 19 8.44 -8.16 -15.11
CA MET A 19 8.52 -7.65 -13.75
C MET A 19 8.97 -6.18 -13.71
N SER A 20 9.90 -5.79 -14.59
CA SER A 20 10.33 -4.38 -14.71
C SER A 20 9.19 -3.46 -15.16
N GLY A 21 8.37 -3.92 -16.12
CA GLY A 21 7.16 -3.22 -16.55
C GLY A 21 6.16 -3.02 -15.41
N GLU A 22 5.81 -4.12 -14.73
CA GLU A 22 4.87 -4.09 -13.60
C GLU A 22 5.33 -3.17 -12.46
N LEU A 23 6.63 -3.15 -12.16
CA LEU A 23 7.20 -2.26 -11.16
C LEU A 23 7.07 -0.78 -11.55
N LYS A 24 7.32 -0.43 -12.82
CA LYS A 24 7.18 0.95 -13.31
C LYS A 24 5.74 1.43 -13.20
N GLU A 25 4.78 0.58 -13.58
CA GLU A 25 3.34 0.90 -13.45
C GLU A 25 2.96 1.16 -11.99
N LYS A 26 3.37 0.29 -11.07
CA LYS A 26 3.09 0.46 -9.63
C LYS A 26 3.74 1.72 -9.05
N ILE A 27 4.94 2.10 -9.51
CA ILE A 27 5.60 3.36 -9.11
C ILE A 27 4.78 4.57 -9.58
N GLU A 28 4.27 4.57 -10.80
CA GLU A 28 3.43 5.67 -11.28
C GLU A 28 2.10 5.76 -10.52
N LEU A 29 1.47 4.62 -10.22
CA LEU A 29 0.27 4.58 -9.36
C LEU A 29 0.54 5.17 -7.96
N LEU A 30 1.71 4.91 -7.39
CA LEU A 30 2.12 5.51 -6.11
C LEU A 30 2.29 7.03 -6.21
N LYS A 31 2.94 7.53 -7.26
CA LYS A 31 3.11 8.99 -7.46
C LYS A 31 1.77 9.70 -7.61
N ILE A 32 0.85 9.11 -8.37
CA ILE A 32 -0.52 9.62 -8.51
C ILE A 32 -1.22 9.65 -7.16
N THR A 33 -1.09 8.57 -6.38
CA THR A 33 -1.68 8.46 -5.05
C THR A 33 -1.10 9.48 -4.07
N GLU A 34 0.21 9.67 -4.05
CA GLU A 34 0.89 10.67 -3.21
C GLU A 34 0.39 12.09 -3.53
N ASN A 35 0.23 12.40 -4.82
CA ASN A 35 -0.34 13.67 -5.25
C ASN A 35 -1.82 13.80 -4.82
N LYS A 36 -2.61 12.73 -4.87
CA LYS A 36 -4.01 12.73 -4.39
C LYS A 36 -4.08 12.94 -2.87
N LEU A 37 -3.22 12.26 -2.10
CA LEU A 37 -3.13 12.37 -0.65
C LEU A 37 -2.74 13.78 -0.19
N SER A 38 -1.77 14.41 -0.85
CA SER A 38 -1.34 15.78 -0.51
C SER A 38 -2.43 16.85 -0.73
N LYS A 39 -3.45 16.53 -1.55
CA LYS A 39 -4.59 17.42 -1.86
C LYS A 39 -5.88 17.02 -1.13
N ASP A 40 -5.87 15.95 -0.35
CA ASP A 40 -7.08 15.45 0.31
C ASP A 40 -7.48 16.36 1.48
N TYR A 41 -8.61 17.05 1.33
CA TYR A 41 -9.13 17.97 2.34
C TYR A 41 -9.40 17.28 3.69
N ARG A 42 -9.68 15.97 3.71
CA ARG A 42 -9.92 15.20 4.94
C ARG A 42 -8.65 15.02 5.77
N LEU A 43 -7.48 15.21 5.15
CA LEU A 43 -6.16 15.08 5.76
C LEU A 43 -5.47 16.43 6.01
N LYS A 44 -6.00 17.53 5.46
CA LYS A 44 -5.33 18.84 5.46
C LYS A 44 -5.06 19.39 6.86
N ASP A 45 -5.99 19.19 7.79
CA ASP A 45 -5.89 19.66 9.19
C ASP A 45 -5.37 18.58 10.15
N LYS A 46 -4.89 17.45 9.60
CA LYS A 46 -4.37 16.33 10.37
C LYS A 46 -2.85 16.34 10.38
N ASP A 47 -2.28 15.75 11.42
CA ASP A 47 -0.84 15.53 11.51
C ASP A 47 -0.32 14.72 10.31
N ALA A 48 0.94 14.91 9.94
CA ALA A 48 1.58 14.21 8.82
C ALA A 48 1.51 12.67 8.91
N ILE A 49 1.33 12.12 10.12
CA ILE A 49 1.15 10.68 10.35
C ILE A 49 -0.05 10.10 9.60
N TYR A 50 -1.13 10.87 9.41
CA TYR A 50 -2.33 10.38 8.71
C TYR A 50 -2.04 10.12 7.23
N GLY A 51 -1.39 11.09 6.57
CA GLY A 51 -0.92 10.93 5.19
C GLY A 51 0.09 9.80 5.06
N HIS A 52 1.01 9.67 6.02
CA HIS A 52 2.00 8.60 6.03
C HIS A 52 1.37 7.20 6.15
N ILE A 53 0.40 7.01 7.04
CA ILE A 53 -0.31 5.73 7.18
C ILE A 53 -1.12 5.41 5.93
N MET A 54 -1.81 6.40 5.36
CA MET A 54 -2.52 6.23 4.09
C MET A 54 -1.58 5.83 2.95
N PHE A 55 -0.37 6.41 2.90
CA PHE A 55 0.64 6.06 1.91
C PHE A 55 1.15 4.62 2.09
N ILE A 56 1.41 4.18 3.32
CA ILE A 56 1.78 2.78 3.61
C ILE A 56 0.66 1.82 3.17
N LEU A 57 -0.60 2.15 3.45
CA LEU A 57 -1.74 1.32 3.03
C LEU A 57 -1.91 1.29 1.51
N ALA A 58 -1.58 2.37 0.81
CA ALA A 58 -1.56 2.40 -0.65
C ALA A 58 -0.42 1.55 -1.23
N GLN A 59 0.78 1.60 -0.64
CA GLN A 59 1.88 0.70 -1.00
C GLN A 59 1.46 -0.76 -0.82
N ASN A 60 0.85 -1.10 0.32
CA ASN A 60 0.33 -2.44 0.54
C ASN A 60 -0.69 -2.84 -0.53
N HIS A 61 -1.60 -1.94 -0.91
CA HIS A 61 -2.60 -2.19 -1.95
C HIS A 61 -1.99 -2.52 -3.33
N PHE A 62 -0.95 -1.81 -3.75
CA PHE A 62 -0.35 -2.01 -5.08
C PHE A 62 0.68 -3.14 -5.12
N PHE A 63 1.44 -3.34 -4.03
CA PHE A 63 2.58 -4.25 -4.02
C PHE A 63 2.26 -5.62 -3.42
N VAL A 64 1.24 -5.73 -2.57
CA VAL A 64 0.92 -6.96 -1.85
C VAL A 64 -0.49 -7.42 -2.23
N THR A 65 -0.66 -8.71 -2.48
CA THR A 65 -1.97 -9.35 -2.75
C THR A 65 -2.80 -9.58 -1.48
N GLU A 66 -2.29 -9.16 -0.31
CA GLU A 66 -2.87 -9.43 1.00
C GLU A 66 -3.94 -8.40 1.41
N ASN A 67 -4.75 -8.80 2.40
CA ASN A 67 -5.98 -8.14 2.81
C ASN A 67 -5.82 -6.77 3.52
N GLY A 68 -4.61 -6.30 3.74
CA GLY A 68 -4.29 -5.09 4.49
C GLY A 68 -3.21 -5.32 5.53
N LEU A 69 -3.02 -4.35 6.42
CA LEU A 69 -2.04 -4.40 7.51
C LEU A 69 -2.73 -4.37 8.87
N THR A 70 -2.17 -5.08 9.83
CA THR A 70 -2.56 -5.03 11.24
C THR A 70 -2.00 -3.78 11.91
N ILE A 71 -2.51 -3.47 13.11
CA ILE A 71 -1.97 -2.36 13.94
C ILE A 71 -0.50 -2.58 14.27
N LYS A 72 -0.12 -3.82 14.55
CA LYS A 72 1.26 -4.17 14.90
C LYS A 72 2.20 -3.91 13.73
N GLU A 73 1.85 -4.38 12.53
CA GLU A 73 2.65 -4.14 11.32
C GLU A 73 2.75 -2.65 10.99
N LEU A 74 1.63 -1.91 11.08
CA LEU A 74 1.64 -0.46 10.86
C LEU A 74 2.52 0.29 11.88
N ALA A 75 2.51 -0.14 13.14
CA ALA A 75 3.34 0.43 14.19
C ALA A 75 4.84 0.18 13.92
N GLU A 76 5.18 -1.05 13.51
CA GLU A 76 6.54 -1.43 13.15
C GLU A 76 7.04 -0.65 11.91
N ILE A 77 6.26 -0.62 10.82
CA ILE A 77 6.62 0.06 9.56
C ILE A 77 6.78 1.56 9.76
N SER A 78 5.85 2.20 10.49
CA SER A 78 5.87 3.66 10.69
C SER A 78 6.78 4.11 11.85
N ASN A 79 7.38 3.16 12.58
CA ASN A 79 8.14 3.40 13.80
C ASN A 79 7.36 4.26 14.81
N LYS A 80 6.11 3.87 15.08
CA LYS A 80 5.20 4.52 16.02
C LYS A 80 4.68 3.53 17.05
N SER A 81 4.19 4.04 18.17
CA SER A 81 3.51 3.18 19.15
C SER A 81 2.18 2.67 18.58
N GLU A 82 1.79 1.45 18.96
CA GLU A 82 0.49 0.90 18.58
C GLU A 82 -0.67 1.80 19.06
N MET A 83 -0.51 2.51 20.17
CA MET A 83 -1.52 3.43 20.68
C MET A 83 -1.77 4.59 19.71
N THR A 84 -0.71 5.18 19.17
CA THR A 84 -0.81 6.22 18.15
C THR A 84 -1.47 5.67 16.88
N ILE A 85 -1.07 4.48 16.43
CA ILE A 85 -1.68 3.84 15.25
C ILE A 85 -3.16 3.54 15.48
N ARG A 86 -3.55 3.05 16.65
CA ARG A 86 -4.96 2.82 17.02
C ARG A 86 -5.78 4.09 16.90
N LYS A 87 -5.26 5.22 17.40
CA LYS A 87 -5.93 6.52 17.29
C LYS A 87 -6.08 6.95 15.82
N THR A 88 -4.98 6.92 15.07
CA THR A 88 -4.97 7.32 13.65
C THR A 88 -5.92 6.47 12.81
N ILE A 89 -5.89 5.14 12.96
CA ILE A 89 -6.77 4.21 12.24
C ILE A 89 -8.23 4.43 12.60
N LYS A 90 -8.55 4.66 13.87
CA LYS A 90 -9.93 4.94 14.30
C LYS A 90 -10.48 6.19 13.59
N GLU A 91 -9.69 7.25 13.54
CA GLU A 91 -10.07 8.50 12.87
C GLU A 91 -10.17 8.32 11.34
N LEU A 92 -9.24 7.58 10.70
CA LEU A 92 -9.29 7.28 9.26
C LEU A 92 -10.52 6.44 8.87
N LEU A 93 -10.96 5.52 9.74
CA LEU A 93 -12.21 4.77 9.57
C LEU A 93 -13.43 5.69 9.64
N GLN A 94 -13.44 6.65 10.58
CA GLN A 94 -14.55 7.60 10.74
C GLN A 94 -14.74 8.47 9.50
N VAL A 95 -13.66 8.93 8.87
CA VAL A 95 -13.71 9.69 7.62
C VAL A 95 -13.81 8.82 6.37
N SER A 96 -14.07 7.51 6.53
CA SER A 96 -14.33 6.58 5.43
C SER A 96 -13.19 6.49 4.40
N LEU A 97 -11.94 6.66 4.85
CA LEU A 97 -10.74 6.56 4.02
C LEU A 97 -10.19 5.14 3.90
N ILE A 98 -10.42 4.33 4.92
CA ILE A 98 -9.92 2.95 5.02
C ILE A 98 -11.07 2.01 5.40
N ASP A 99 -10.87 0.72 5.14
CA ASP A 99 -11.73 -0.37 5.56
C ASP A 99 -11.04 -1.26 6.58
N LYS A 100 -11.85 -1.89 7.44
CA LYS A 100 -11.43 -2.91 8.39
C LYS A 100 -11.98 -4.26 7.94
N LYS A 101 -11.12 -5.28 7.88
CA LYS A 101 -11.49 -6.67 7.62
C LYS A 101 -11.05 -7.58 8.77
N GLY A 102 -11.94 -8.47 9.18
CA GLY A 102 -11.68 -9.40 10.28
C GLY A 102 -11.78 -8.76 11.67
N GLU A 103 -11.95 -9.62 12.67
CA GLU A 103 -12.03 -9.19 14.08
C GLU A 103 -10.76 -9.50 14.86
N LYS A 104 -10.12 -10.66 14.63
CA LYS A 104 -8.86 -11.06 15.25
C LYS A 104 -8.01 -11.98 14.32
N PRO A 105 -6.87 -11.50 13.80
CA PRO A 105 -6.44 -10.10 13.79
C PRO A 105 -7.31 -9.25 12.85
N ALA A 106 -7.42 -7.96 13.16
CA ALA A 106 -8.06 -6.99 12.29
C ALA A 106 -7.04 -6.41 11.30
N TYR A 107 -7.39 -6.44 10.02
CA TYR A 107 -6.60 -5.88 8.92
C TYR A 107 -7.23 -4.58 8.44
N TYR A 108 -6.39 -3.60 8.12
CA TYR A 108 -6.79 -2.30 7.61
C TYR A 108 -6.25 -2.13 6.19
N SER A 109 -7.10 -1.67 5.29
CA SER A 109 -6.73 -1.40 3.90
C SER A 109 -7.34 -0.09 3.44
N ILE A 110 -6.70 0.58 2.50
CA ILE A 110 -7.27 1.76 1.86
C ILE A 110 -8.48 1.35 1.01
N ARG A 111 -9.55 2.16 1.01
CA ARG A 111 -10.74 1.87 0.21
C ARG A 111 -10.40 1.90 -1.28
N ARG A 112 -10.90 0.94 -2.06
CA ARG A 112 -10.70 0.94 -3.53
C ARG A 112 -11.21 2.22 -4.20
N LYS A 113 -12.36 2.74 -3.73
CA LYS A 113 -12.94 4.02 -4.15
C LYS A 113 -12.02 5.23 -3.92
N TYR A 114 -10.96 5.08 -3.14
CA TYR A 114 -9.96 6.12 -2.97
C TYR A 114 -9.14 6.33 -4.24
N PHE A 115 -8.99 5.32 -5.09
CA PHE A 115 -8.18 5.40 -6.31
C PHE A 115 -8.98 5.75 -7.56
N GLU A 116 -10.31 5.55 -7.52
CA GLU A 116 -11.26 6.04 -8.52
C GLU A 116 -11.36 7.58 -8.51
#